data_AF-A0AAW1KGZ0-F1
#
_entry.id   AF-A0AAW1KGZ0-F1
#
_cell.length_a   1.000
_cell.length_b   1.000
_cell.length_c   1.000
_cell.angle_alpha   90.00
_cell.angle_beta   90.00
_cell.angle_gamma   90.00
#
_symmetry.space_group_name_H-M   'P 1'
#
loop_
_entity.id
_entity.type
_entity.pdbx_description
1 polymer ?
#
loop_
_entity_poly.entity_id
_entity_poly.type
_entity_poly.pdbx_seq_one_letter_code
_entity_poly.pdbx_strand_id
1 'polypeptide(L)'
;MNGRFLINFISIGYGGRISDSLLVYTCGYLDQIPAESSVMADRGFKVIAKYLHERKCTLVRPPSVSSSTKPTRAEVMESKRIASLRIHIERVIIRIREFKYLKPHSVINHNFIGQTDAVIKIACALINLQNPIIKQG
;
A
#
# COMPACT_ATOMS: atom_id res chain seq x y z
N MET A 1 3.25 -17.31 12.88
CA MET A 1 4.11 -16.80 11.79
C MET A 1 4.49 -15.36 12.12
N ASN A 2 5.79 -15.06 12.17
CA ASN A 2 6.32 -13.73 12.43
C ASN A 2 6.04 -12.82 11.22
N GLY A 3 4.93 -12.08 11.25
CA GLY A 3 4.55 -11.19 10.16
C GLY A 3 5.44 -9.96 10.11
N ARG A 4 6.53 -10.00 9.35
CA ARG A 4 7.27 -8.79 8.96
C ARG A 4 6.53 -8.14 7.79
N PHE A 5 6.08 -6.90 7.99
CA PHE A 5 5.56 -6.07 6.90
C PHE A 5 6.74 -5.40 6.20
N LEU A 6 6.95 -5.74 4.93
CA LEU A 6 8.07 -5.29 4.13
C LEU A 6 7.56 -4.55 2.90
N ILE A 7 8.32 -3.56 2.46
CA ILE A 7 8.15 -2.92 1.16
C ILE A 7 8.98 -3.71 0.15
N ASN A 8 8.32 -4.43 -0.75
CA ASN A 8 8.98 -5.29 -1.73
C ASN A 8 8.84 -4.81 -3.17
N PHE A 9 8.07 -3.75 -3.40
CA PHE A 9 7.85 -3.16 -4.71
C PHE A 9 7.79 -1.65 -4.61
N ILE A 10 8.47 -0.98 -5.55
CA ILE A 10 8.51 0.47 -5.68
C ILE A 10 8.49 0.76 -7.18
N SER A 11 7.47 1.47 -7.66
CA SER A 11 7.42 1.91 -9.05
C SER A 11 8.39 3.06 -9.31
N ILE A 12 8.60 3.39 -10.58
CA ILE A 12 9.12 4.71 -10.96
C ILE A 12 8.16 5.83 -10.54
N GLY A 13 8.66 7.06 -10.47
CA GLY A 13 7.84 8.24 -10.23
C GLY A 13 6.92 8.56 -11.40
N TYR A 14 5.71 9.04 -11.10
CA TYR A 14 4.74 9.50 -12.09
C TYR A 14 4.31 10.94 -11.80
N GLY A 15 4.03 11.71 -12.86
CA GLY A 15 3.44 13.04 -12.74
C GLY A 15 1.99 12.98 -12.27
N GLY A 16 1.49 14.05 -11.65
CA GLY A 16 0.18 14.09 -10.98
C GLY A 16 -1.07 14.00 -11.85
N ARG A 17 -0.94 13.80 -13.17
CA ARG A 17 -2.08 13.62 -14.10
C ARG A 17 -2.45 12.15 -14.34
N ILE A 18 -1.64 11.19 -13.89
CA ILE A 18 -1.98 9.77 -14.01
C ILE A 18 -3.06 9.39 -13.00
N SER A 19 -4.02 8.56 -13.39
CA SER A 19 -4.99 8.00 -12.45
C SER A 19 -4.37 6.85 -11.67
N ASP A 20 -4.78 6.66 -10.41
CA ASP A 20 -4.36 5.56 -9.55
C ASP A 20 -4.44 4.18 -10.23
N SER A 21 -5.51 3.99 -11.01
CA SER A 21 -5.76 2.73 -11.70
C SER A 21 -4.86 2.54 -12.93
N LEU A 22 -4.57 3.61 -13.67
CA LEU A 22 -3.62 3.55 -14.78
C LEU A 22 -2.20 3.31 -14.26
N LEU A 23 -1.83 3.98 -13.16
CA LEU A 23 -0.54 3.78 -12.50
C LEU A 23 -0.32 2.31 -12.13
N VAL A 24 -1.28 1.69 -11.44
CA VAL A 24 -1.18 0.27 -11.06
C VAL A 24 -1.06 -0.65 -12.28
N TYR A 25 -1.77 -0.32 -13.36
CA TYR A 25 -1.72 -1.09 -14.60
C TYR A 25 -0.36 -0.99 -15.30
N THR A 26 0.23 0.21 -15.36
CA THR A 26 1.45 0.44 -16.14
C THR A 26 2.75 0.26 -15.35
N CYS A 27 2.71 0.31 -14.01
CA CYS A 27 3.92 0.35 -13.21
C CYS A 27 4.62 -1.00 -13.02
N GLY A 28 4.05 -2.09 -13.52
CA GLY A 28 4.58 -3.44 -13.37
C GLY A 28 4.25 -4.09 -12.02
N TYR A 29 3.50 -3.43 -11.14
CA TYR A 29 3.09 -4.00 -9.85
C TYR A 29 2.34 -5.31 -10.01
N LEU A 30 1.37 -5.34 -10.94
CA LEU A 30 0.50 -6.49 -11.16
C LEU A 30 1.27 -7.74 -11.58
N ASP A 31 2.41 -7.59 -12.25
CA ASP A 31 3.22 -8.72 -12.72
C ASP A 31 4.10 -9.32 -11.63
N GLN A 32 4.22 -8.64 -10.48
CA GLN A 32 4.97 -9.12 -9.32
C GLN A 32 4.09 -9.88 -8.31
N ILE A 33 2.77 -9.93 -8.52
CA ILE A 33 1.84 -10.54 -7.57
C ILE A 33 1.71 -12.03 -7.88
N PRO A 34 2.01 -12.92 -6.92
CA PRO A 34 1.75 -14.34 -7.09
C PRO A 34 0.26 -14.63 -7.26
N ALA A 35 -0.09 -15.59 -8.11
CA ALA A 35 -1.46 -16.08 -8.22
C ALA A 35 -2.00 -16.52 -6.85
N GLU A 36 -3.33 -16.43 -6.68
CA GLU A 36 -4.04 -16.74 -5.43
C GLU A 36 -3.72 -15.79 -4.26
N SER A 37 -3.11 -14.63 -4.53
CA SER A 37 -2.86 -13.60 -3.52
C SER A 37 -4.07 -12.67 -3.31
N SER A 38 -4.19 -12.15 -2.09
CA SER A 38 -5.14 -11.08 -1.75
C SER A 38 -4.44 -9.72 -1.72
N VAL A 39 -4.96 -8.77 -2.49
CA VAL A 39 -4.44 -7.39 -2.57
C VAL A 39 -5.40 -6.46 -1.85
N MET A 40 -4.90 -5.72 -0.86
CA MET A 40 -5.68 -4.68 -0.21
C MET A 40 -5.50 -3.35 -0.93
N ALA A 41 -6.60 -2.67 -1.27
CA ALA A 41 -6.53 -1.32 -1.82
C ALA A 41 -7.67 -0.42 -1.33
N ASP A 42 -7.40 0.88 -1.33
CA ASP A 42 -8.41 1.89 -1.04
C ASP A 42 -9.47 1.98 -2.14
N ARG A 43 -10.62 2.56 -1.80
CA ARG A 43 -11.77 2.69 -2.72
C ARG A 43 -11.50 3.55 -3.96
N GLY A 44 -10.48 4.41 -3.92
CA GLY A 44 -10.04 5.19 -5.07
C GLY A 44 -9.60 4.31 -6.26
N PHE A 45 -9.11 3.10 -5.98
CA PHE A 45 -8.73 2.12 -6.99
C PHE A 45 -9.96 1.35 -7.50
N LYS A 46 -10.78 2.03 -8.31
CA LYS A 46 -12.08 1.49 -8.77
C LYS A 46 -11.94 0.33 -9.73
N VAL A 47 -11.03 0.40 -10.71
CA VAL A 47 -10.98 -0.56 -11.83
C VAL A 47 -9.93 -1.67 -11.67
N ILE A 48 -9.17 -1.69 -10.57
CA ILE A 48 -8.11 -2.69 -10.36
C ILE A 48 -8.64 -4.12 -10.14
N ALA A 49 -9.92 -4.27 -9.76
CA ALA A 49 -10.51 -5.59 -9.52
C ALA A 49 -10.45 -6.49 -10.76
N LYS A 50 -10.67 -5.91 -11.95
CA LYS A 50 -10.57 -6.62 -13.23
C LYS A 50 -9.15 -7.14 -13.46
N TYR A 51 -8.15 -6.28 -13.27
CA TYR A 51 -6.74 -6.63 -13.52
C TYR A 51 -6.21 -7.69 -12.56
N LEU A 52 -6.69 -7.68 -11.31
CA LEU A 52 -6.36 -8.69 -10.31
C LEU A 52 -7.04 -10.03 -10.64
N HIS A 53 -8.30 -10.01 -11.06
CA HIS A 53 -9.03 -11.22 -11.46
C HIS A 53 -8.38 -11.94 -12.63
N GLU A 54 -7.90 -11.20 -13.65
CA GLU A 54 -7.13 -11.76 -14.78
C GLU A 54 -5.85 -12.50 -14.33
N ARG A 55 -5.33 -12.19 -13.14
CA ARG A 55 -4.14 -12.80 -12.52
C ARG A 55 -4.48 -13.75 -11.37
N LYS A 56 -5.74 -14.18 -11.24
CA LYS A 56 -6.23 -15.04 -10.15
C LYS A 56 -5.94 -14.47 -8.76
N CYS A 57 -6.00 -13.15 -8.62
CA CYS A 57 -5.83 -12.45 -7.36
C CYS A 57 -7.15 -11.86 -6.89
N THR A 58 -7.32 -11.75 -5.56
CA THR A 58 -8.55 -11.23 -4.95
C THR A 58 -8.33 -9.81 -4.44
N LEU A 59 -9.28 -8.92 -4.72
CA LEU A 59 -9.27 -7.57 -4.17
C LEU A 59 -9.99 -7.53 -2.81
N VAL A 60 -9.26 -7.09 -1.78
CA VAL A 60 -9.79 -6.84 -0.44
C VAL A 60 -9.88 -5.32 -0.24
N ARG A 61 -11.02 -4.85 0.28
CA ARG A 61 -11.19 -3.43 0.63
C ARG A 61 -11.34 -3.30 2.14
N PRO A 62 -10.69 -2.30 2.75
CA PRO A 62 -10.98 -1.97 4.14
C PRO A 62 -12.46 -1.67 4.37
N PRO A 63 -12.99 -2.02 5.55
CA PRO A 63 -14.36 -1.71 5.91
C PRO A 63 -14.60 -0.19 5.88
N SER A 64 -15.79 0.24 5.42
CA SER A 64 -16.27 1.61 5.60
C SER A 64 -17.39 1.68 6.63
N VAL A 65 -17.80 2.91 6.95
CA VAL A 65 -19.05 3.20 7.64
C VAL A 65 -20.20 2.40 6.99
N SER A 66 -21.01 1.79 7.85
CA SER A 66 -21.76 0.55 7.65
C SER A 66 -22.98 0.63 6.74
N SER A 67 -23.33 -0.52 6.16
CA SER A 67 -24.66 -0.83 5.62
C SER A 67 -25.71 -0.93 6.73
N SER A 68 -26.99 -0.75 6.40
CA SER A 68 -28.14 -0.79 7.32
C SER A 68 -28.40 -2.16 7.98
N THR A 69 -27.74 -3.23 7.52
CA THR A 69 -27.91 -4.61 8.00
C THR A 69 -26.87 -4.96 9.06
N LYS A 70 -27.31 -5.60 10.16
CA LYS A 70 -26.42 -6.08 11.22
C LYS A 70 -25.51 -7.21 10.69
N PRO A 71 -24.18 -7.09 10.79
CA PRO A 71 -23.26 -8.12 10.35
C PRO A 71 -23.26 -9.34 11.28
N THR A 72 -22.98 -10.50 10.72
CA THR A 72 -22.77 -11.76 11.45
C THR A 72 -21.47 -11.74 12.25
N ARG A 73 -21.33 -12.66 13.22
CA ARG A 73 -20.09 -12.80 14.00
C ARG A 73 -18.87 -13.06 13.11
N ALA A 74 -19.02 -13.85 12.05
CA ALA A 74 -17.94 -14.16 11.13
C ALA A 74 -17.48 -12.91 10.35
N GLU A 75 -18.43 -12.14 9.81
CA GLU A 75 -18.14 -10.88 9.10
C GLU A 75 -17.47 -9.84 10.00
N VAL A 76 -17.91 -9.75 11.27
CA VAL A 76 -17.28 -8.87 12.26
C VAL A 76 -15.81 -9.27 12.50
N MET A 77 -15.53 -10.56 12.64
CA MET A 77 -14.17 -11.06 12.86
C MET A 77 -13.27 -10.78 11.65
N GLU A 78 -13.77 -11.01 10.43
CA GLU A 78 -13.00 -10.74 9.21
C GLU A 78 -12.77 -9.24 9.02
N SER A 79 -13.79 -8.41 9.24
CA SER A 79 -13.65 -6.96 9.19
C SER A 79 -12.60 -6.45 10.19
N LYS A 80 -12.55 -7.03 11.40
CA LYS A 80 -11.51 -6.70 12.39
C LYS A 80 -10.11 -7.10 11.90
N ARG A 81 -9.97 -8.27 11.26
CA ARG A 81 -8.71 -8.73 10.67
C ARG A 81 -8.24 -7.78 9.57
N ILE A 82 -9.11 -7.43 8.63
CA ILE A 82 -8.81 -6.48 7.54
C ILE A 82 -8.42 -5.11 8.10
N ALA A 83 -9.16 -4.60 9.09
CA ALA A 83 -8.84 -3.32 9.73
C ALA A 83 -7.47 -3.35 10.43
N SER A 84 -7.13 -4.45 11.13
CA SER A 84 -5.82 -4.64 11.74
C SER A 84 -4.68 -4.62 10.72
N LEU A 85 -4.86 -5.31 9.59
CA LEU A 85 -3.89 -5.29 8.48
C LEU A 85 -3.72 -3.88 7.88
N ARG A 86 -4.80 -3.12 7.73
CA ARG A 86 -4.74 -1.72 7.27
C ARG A 86 -3.92 -0.83 8.20
N ILE A 87 -4.05 -1.00 9.52
CA ILE A 87 -3.23 -0.25 10.50
C ILE A 87 -1.74 -0.45 10.24
N HIS A 88 -1.33 -1.68 9.89
CA HIS A 88 0.07 -1.96 9.57
C HIS A 88 0.54 -1.27 8.29
N ILE A 89 -0.30 -1.22 7.25
CA ILE A 89 -0.02 -0.46 6.01
C ILE A 89 0.12 1.04 6.32
N GLU A 90 -0.78 1.61 7.12
CA GLU A 90 -0.70 3.02 7.52
C GLU A 90 0.58 3.34 8.28
N ARG A 91 1.03 2.44 9.17
CA ARG A 91 2.31 2.58 9.87
C ARG A 91 3.51 2.59 8.91
N VAL A 92 3.51 1.76 7.87
CA VAL A 92 4.55 1.80 6.81
C VAL A 92 4.56 3.18 6.14
N ILE A 93 3.38 3.68 5.74
CA ILE A 93 3.23 4.98 5.08
C ILE A 93 3.72 6.12 5.99
N ILE A 94 3.42 6.06 7.29
CA ILE A 94 3.90 7.03 8.27
C ILE A 94 5.44 7.02 8.32
N ARG A 95 6.08 5.86 8.40
CA ARG A 95 7.57 5.77 8.39
C ARG A 95 8.19 6.39 7.14
N ILE A 96 7.57 6.20 5.97
CA ILE A 96 8.02 6.86 4.73
C ILE A 96 7.98 8.39 4.88
N ARG A 97 6.94 8.91 5.55
CA ARG A 97 6.74 10.35 5.76
C ARG A 97 7.61 10.96 6.86
N GLU A 98 8.33 10.16 7.66
CA GLU A 98 9.29 10.65 8.67
C GLU A 98 10.57 11.21 8.04
N PHE A 99 10.90 10.79 6.81
CA PHE A 99 12.03 11.34 6.08
C PHE A 99 11.73 12.77 5.63
N LYS A 100 12.58 13.74 6.02
CA LYS A 100 12.38 15.19 5.73
C LYS A 100 12.15 15.52 4.26
N TYR A 101 12.67 14.71 3.34
CA TYR A 101 12.49 14.87 1.89
C TYR A 101 11.11 14.37 1.40
N LEU A 102 10.53 13.39 2.11
CA LEU A 102 9.29 12.70 1.74
C LEU A 102 8.10 13.09 2.63
N LYS A 103 8.30 14.00 3.61
CA LYS A 103 7.21 14.51 4.44
C LYS A 103 6.16 15.20 3.56
N PRO A 104 4.89 15.22 3.97
CA PRO A 104 3.86 16.00 3.30
C PRO A 104 4.28 17.46 3.12
N HIS A 105 4.01 18.04 1.95
CA HIS A 105 4.36 19.42 1.61
C HIS A 105 5.85 19.75 1.69
N SER A 106 6.73 18.76 1.49
CA SER A 106 8.17 19.00 1.32
C SER A 106 8.42 19.91 0.13
N VAL A 107 9.17 20.98 0.35
CA VAL A 107 9.69 21.81 -0.74
C VAL A 107 11.02 21.22 -1.16
N ILE A 108 11.06 20.68 -2.37
CA ILE A 108 12.24 20.06 -2.96
C ILE A 108 12.84 21.04 -3.97
N ASN A 109 14.14 21.28 -3.88
CA ASN A 109 14.85 22.08 -4.89
C ASN A 109 14.78 21.35 -6.24
N HIS A 110 14.47 22.10 -7.31
CA HIS A 110 14.35 21.58 -8.66
C HIS A 110 15.52 20.68 -9.10
N ASN A 111 16.74 21.01 -8.68
CA ASN A 111 17.96 20.25 -9.00
C ASN A 111 17.96 18.82 -8.43
N PHE A 112 17.17 18.55 -7.40
CA PHE A 112 17.08 17.22 -6.77
C PHE A 112 15.87 16.41 -7.25
N ILE A 113 14.97 16.98 -8.05
CA ILE A 113 13.77 16.26 -8.51
C ILE A 113 14.14 14.95 -9.23
N GLY A 114 15.18 14.97 -10.08
CA GLY A 114 15.67 13.78 -10.78
C GLY A 114 16.20 12.66 -9.87
N GLN A 115 16.46 12.96 -8.59
CA GLN A 115 16.95 11.98 -7.61
C GLN A 115 15.82 11.38 -6.76
N THR A 116 14.58 11.84 -6.92
CA THR A 116 13.44 11.47 -6.07
C THR A 116 13.19 9.96 -6.04
N ASP A 117 13.28 9.29 -7.18
CA ASP A 117 13.12 7.83 -7.26
C ASP A 117 14.19 7.08 -6.44
N ALA A 118 15.43 7.57 -6.46
CA ALA A 118 16.51 7.01 -5.65
C ALA A 118 16.26 7.25 -4.15
N VAL A 119 15.82 8.46 -3.77
CA VAL A 119 15.48 8.79 -2.38
C VAL A 119 14.37 7.88 -1.86
N ILE A 120 13.30 7.65 -2.63
CA ILE A 120 12.20 6.74 -2.24
C ILE A 120 12.73 5.32 -2.05
N LYS A 121 13.53 4.80 -3.00
CA LYS A 121 14.12 3.46 -2.90
C LYS A 121 14.99 3.30 -1.64
N ILE A 122 15.85 4.28 -1.37
CA ILE A 122 16.71 4.28 -0.18
C ILE A 122 15.85 4.33 1.10
N ALA A 123 14.86 5.21 1.17
CA ALA A 123 13.98 5.32 2.33
C ALA A 123 13.23 4.00 2.60
N CYS A 124 12.66 3.37 1.57
CA CYS A 124 11.99 2.07 1.70
C CYS A 124 12.95 0.96 2.13
N ALA A 125 14.18 0.94 1.60
CA ALA A 125 15.21 -0.02 2.02
C ALA A 125 15.57 0.15 3.50
N LEU A 126 15.76 1.40 3.96
CA LEU A 126 16.02 1.69 5.38
C LEU A 126 14.85 1.25 6.27
N ILE A 127 13.60 1.49 5.86
CA ILE A 127 12.41 1.04 6.62
C ILE A 127 12.38 -0.49 6.76
N ASN A 128 12.75 -1.23 5.72
CA ASN A 128 12.82 -2.69 5.78
C ASN A 128 13.89 -3.20 6.76
N LEU A 129 14.94 -2.41 7.03
CA LEU A 129 16.01 -2.73 7.99
C LEU A 129 15.68 -2.31 9.43
N GLN A 130 14.68 -1.45 9.63
CA GLN A 130 14.24 -1.02 10.96
C GLN A 130 13.51 -2.15 11.72
N ASN A 131 13.28 -1.90 13.01
CA ASN A 131 12.49 -2.80 13.86
C ASN A 131 11.11 -3.11 13.22
N PRO A 132 10.61 -4.35 13.37
CA PRO A 132 9.31 -4.74 12.84
C PRO A 132 8.19 -3.78 13.24
N ILE A 133 7.23 -3.57 12.34
CA ILE A 133 6.07 -2.68 12.56
C ILE A 133 5.12 -3.24 13.63
N ILE A 134 5.21 -4.54 13.89
CA ILE A 134 4.55 -5.22 15.00
C ILE A 134 5.54 -5.28 16.16
N LYS A 135 5.19 -4.65 17.30
CA LYS A 135 5.86 -4.94 18.56
C LYS A 135 5.39 -6.33 19.02
N GLN A 136 6.33 -7.25 19.24
CA GLN A 136 6.03 -8.48 19.97
C GLN A 136 5.64 -8.06 21.39
N GLY A 137 4.41 -8.38 21.78
CA GLY A 137 3.97 -8.37 23.17
C GLY A 137 4.28 -9.70 23.81
#